data_AF-A0A0B2UJ57-F1
#
_entry.id   AF-A0A0B2UJ57-F1
#
_cell.length_a   1.000
_cell.length_b   1.000
_cell.length_c   1.000
_cell.angle_alpha   90.00
_cell.angle_beta   90.00
_cell.angle_gamma   90.00
#
_symmetry.space_group_name_H-M   'P 1'
#
loop_
_entity.id
_entity.type
_entity.pdbx_description
1 polymer ?
#
loop_
_entity_poly.entity_id
_entity_poly.type
_entity_poly.pdbx_seq_one_letter_code
_entity_poly.pdbx_strand_id
1 'polypeptide(L)'
;MPLESHVKRSEMQLTEEEIQSEKMNELKKANMRLQGEISILRKNMISLEKENFSMKEQKSQASLYELRKIESLKKEVNVLRVESRIKENQFRAFKKQKVEPVIDIKWALLKAKSEISFSLYPFEYRRLKFLKDFFYHDFCQLDSKLVIKEMKQWISRFKEFVEFYILFSCKAEVFKEFFHTVLVNQMFSERKIEFFNTLPVDWILNFNDERMVVLVKDYVDKNFRQMIFFLHRVVEERPFLLNVIMTKEMFNEVAKMNTKGARRLVAGICKRGGMSFVNHTNLQYVAQDDLKAIYGSQYFEVKLGFEL
;
A
#
# COMPACT_ATOMS: atom_id res chain seq x y z
N MET A 1 -52.02 85.98 -32.94
CA MET A 1 -52.31 84.55 -33.16
C MET A 1 -51.21 83.68 -32.52
N PRO A 2 -51.27 83.34 -31.22
CA PRO A 2 -50.28 82.47 -30.56
C PRO A 2 -50.84 81.12 -30.08
N LEU A 3 -52.12 80.81 -30.32
CA LEU A 3 -52.79 79.62 -29.76
C LEU A 3 -52.49 78.32 -30.51
N GLU A 4 -52.28 78.36 -31.83
CA GLU A 4 -52.05 77.13 -32.63
C GLU A 4 -50.68 76.48 -32.43
N SER A 5 -49.65 77.24 -32.06
CA SER A 5 -48.30 76.70 -31.80
C SER A 5 -48.19 76.02 -30.43
N HIS A 6 -48.99 76.46 -29.44
CA HIS A 6 -49.07 75.84 -28.13
C HIS A 6 -49.84 74.52 -28.17
N VAL A 7 -50.96 74.45 -28.91
CA VAL A 7 -51.75 73.22 -29.05
C VAL A 7 -50.95 72.12 -29.74
N LYS A 8 -50.23 72.44 -30.84
CA LYS A 8 -49.36 71.46 -31.52
C LYS A 8 -48.20 70.96 -30.65
N ARG A 9 -47.64 71.79 -29.76
CA ARG A 9 -46.59 71.36 -28.82
C ARG A 9 -47.14 70.43 -27.75
N SER A 10 -48.32 70.72 -27.23
CA SER A 10 -49.00 69.89 -26.22
C SER A 10 -49.43 68.54 -26.80
N GLU A 11 -49.97 68.51 -28.03
CA GLU A 11 -50.32 67.26 -28.74
C GLU A 11 -49.09 66.39 -29.00
N MET A 12 -47.97 67.00 -29.40
CA MET A 12 -46.72 66.29 -29.67
C MET A 12 -46.09 65.72 -28.39
N GLN A 13 -46.19 66.42 -27.26
CA GLN A 13 -45.78 65.93 -25.94
C GLN A 13 -46.66 64.78 -25.44
N LEU A 14 -47.98 64.85 -25.66
CA LEU A 14 -48.92 63.77 -25.35
C LEU A 14 -48.59 62.48 -26.12
N THR A 15 -48.25 62.58 -27.42
CA THR A 15 -47.81 61.42 -28.20
C THR A 15 -46.46 60.85 -27.74
N GLU A 16 -45.52 61.67 -27.27
CA GLU A 16 -44.25 61.17 -26.71
C GLU A 16 -44.45 60.44 -25.37
N GLU A 17 -45.34 60.94 -24.52
CA GLU A 17 -45.71 60.29 -23.26
C GLU A 17 -46.43 58.95 -23.49
N GLU A 18 -47.31 58.87 -24.50
CA GLU A 18 -47.98 57.64 -24.90
C GLU A 18 -46.98 56.59 -25.42
N ILE A 19 -46.04 56.99 -26.28
CA ILE A 19 -44.98 56.09 -26.79
C ILE A 19 -44.07 55.61 -25.65
N GLN A 20 -43.71 56.49 -24.70
CA GLN A 20 -42.92 56.09 -23.53
C GLN A 20 -43.69 55.14 -22.61
N SER A 21 -45.00 55.34 -22.44
CA SER A 21 -45.88 54.48 -21.65
C SER A 21 -46.00 53.07 -22.24
N GLU A 22 -46.16 52.95 -23.56
CA GLU A 22 -46.15 51.65 -24.26
C GLU A 22 -44.82 50.92 -24.07
N LYS A 23 -43.71 51.62 -24.30
CA LYS A 23 -42.36 51.06 -24.16
C LYS A 23 -42.08 50.61 -22.71
N MET A 24 -42.57 51.36 -21.73
CA MET A 24 -42.50 51.01 -20.31
C MET A 24 -43.32 49.73 -20.01
N ASN A 25 -44.49 49.57 -20.63
CA ASN A 25 -45.32 48.38 -20.46
C ASN A 25 -44.71 47.13 -21.11
N GLU A 26 -44.07 47.27 -22.28
CA GLU A 26 -43.31 46.18 -22.90
C GLU A 26 -42.13 45.75 -22.02
N LEU A 27 -41.36 46.70 -21.50
CA LEU A 27 -40.26 46.43 -20.57
C LEU A 27 -40.74 45.73 -19.30
N LYS A 28 -41.88 46.12 -18.73
CA LYS A 28 -42.48 45.45 -17.57
C LYS A 28 -42.84 44.00 -17.88
N LYS A 29 -43.45 43.73 -19.05
CA LYS A 29 -43.79 42.37 -19.48
C LYS A 29 -42.54 41.50 -19.70
N ALA A 30 -41.51 42.07 -20.33
CA ALA A 30 -40.23 41.38 -20.54
C ALA A 30 -39.54 41.06 -19.20
N ASN A 31 -39.54 42.01 -18.26
CA ASN A 31 -38.92 41.83 -16.94
C ASN A 31 -39.65 40.74 -16.11
N MET A 32 -40.99 40.68 -16.17
CA MET A 32 -41.74 39.58 -15.54
C MET A 32 -41.41 38.20 -16.13
N ARG A 33 -41.26 38.11 -17.47
CA ARG A 33 -40.85 36.86 -18.13
C ARG A 33 -39.46 36.42 -17.69
N LEU A 34 -38.49 37.34 -17.71
CA LEU A 34 -37.12 37.08 -17.27
C LEU A 34 -37.05 36.66 -15.80
N GLN A 35 -37.85 37.29 -14.92
CA GLN A 35 -37.95 36.85 -13.52
C GLN A 35 -38.50 35.44 -13.38
N GLY A 36 -39.49 35.07 -14.20
CA GLY A 36 -40.01 33.70 -14.27
C GLY A 36 -38.95 32.69 -14.68
N GLU A 37 -38.20 32.99 -15.75
CA GLU A 37 -37.10 32.17 -16.24
C GLU A 37 -35.97 32.01 -15.20
N ILE A 38 -35.58 33.09 -14.53
CA ILE A 38 -34.58 33.06 -13.45
C ILE A 38 -35.06 32.18 -12.29
N SER A 39 -36.34 32.25 -11.92
CA SER A 39 -36.92 31.43 -10.86
C SER A 39 -36.87 29.95 -11.20
N ILE A 40 -37.18 29.59 -12.44
CA ILE A 40 -37.09 28.20 -12.94
C ILE A 40 -35.63 27.73 -12.95
N LEU A 41 -34.70 28.55 -13.47
CA LEU A 41 -33.28 28.23 -13.49
C LEU A 41 -32.72 28.00 -12.09
N ARG A 42 -33.09 28.82 -11.11
CA ARG A 42 -32.69 28.63 -9.71
C ARG A 42 -33.19 27.31 -9.14
N LYS A 43 -34.45 26.93 -9.41
CA LYS A 43 -34.99 25.63 -8.98
C LYS A 43 -34.24 24.45 -9.63
N ASN A 44 -33.94 24.56 -10.93
CA ASN A 44 -33.19 23.52 -11.66
C ASN A 44 -31.77 23.37 -11.11
N MET A 45 -31.10 24.49 -10.81
CA MET A 45 -29.76 24.48 -10.22
C MET A 45 -29.74 23.76 -8.86
N ILE A 46 -30.68 24.07 -7.98
CA ILE A 46 -30.81 23.39 -6.67
C ILE A 46 -31.09 21.89 -6.84
N SER A 47 -31.91 21.52 -7.82
CA SER A 47 -32.20 20.12 -8.12
C SER A 47 -30.94 19.37 -8.59
N LEU A 48 -30.17 19.97 -9.50
CA LEU A 48 -28.92 19.41 -10.00
C LEU A 48 -27.86 19.29 -8.91
N GLU A 49 -27.76 20.25 -8.00
CA GLU A 49 -26.84 20.18 -6.85
C GLU A 49 -27.16 19.00 -5.93
N LYS A 50 -28.44 18.76 -5.64
CA LYS A 50 -28.89 17.61 -4.83
C LYS A 50 -28.58 16.28 -5.52
N GLU A 51 -28.84 16.19 -6.82
CA GLU A 51 -28.55 14.99 -7.60
C GLU A 51 -27.04 14.71 -7.67
N ASN A 52 -26.23 15.75 -7.88
CA ASN A 52 -24.77 15.64 -7.90
C ASN A 52 -24.21 15.22 -6.53
N PHE A 53 -24.78 15.73 -5.43
CA PHE A 53 -24.44 15.28 -4.09
C PHE A 53 -24.76 13.79 -3.89
N SER A 54 -25.96 13.35 -4.27
CA SER A 54 -26.36 11.94 -4.18
C SER A 54 -25.47 11.01 -5.01
N MET A 55 -25.12 11.41 -6.24
CA MET A 55 -24.19 10.66 -7.07
C MET A 55 -22.79 10.55 -6.45
N LYS A 56 -22.28 11.63 -5.84
CA LYS A 56 -20.99 11.59 -5.12
C LYS A 56 -21.03 10.63 -3.95
N GLU A 57 -22.12 10.62 -3.19
CA GLU A 57 -22.30 9.72 -2.06
C GLU A 57 -22.37 8.25 -2.50
N GLN A 58 -23.16 7.95 -3.53
CA GLN A 58 -23.24 6.60 -4.12
C GLN A 58 -21.87 6.12 -4.62
N LYS A 59 -21.11 6.99 -5.31
CA LYS A 59 -19.77 6.67 -5.82
C LYS A 59 -18.76 6.45 -4.69
N SER A 60 -18.88 7.19 -3.59
CA SER A 60 -18.07 6.98 -2.37
C SER A 60 -18.37 5.62 -1.73
N GLN A 61 -19.66 5.28 -1.57
CA GLN A 61 -20.07 3.99 -1.01
C GLN A 61 -19.65 2.81 -1.89
N ALA A 62 -19.77 2.92 -3.21
CA ALA A 62 -19.30 1.91 -4.15
C ALA A 62 -17.78 1.69 -4.04
N SER A 63 -17.01 2.78 -3.98
CA SER A 63 -15.55 2.72 -3.78
C SER A 63 -15.17 2.03 -2.47
N LEU A 64 -15.89 2.32 -1.37
CA LEU A 64 -15.66 1.68 -0.07
C LEU A 64 -15.97 0.18 -0.10
N TYR A 65 -17.04 -0.22 -0.80
CA TYR A 65 -17.38 -1.62 -0.98
C TYR A 65 -16.32 -2.37 -1.78
N GLU A 66 -15.85 -1.80 -2.90
CA GLU A 66 -14.78 -2.38 -3.71
C GLU A 66 -13.47 -2.51 -2.91
N LEU A 67 -13.11 -1.50 -2.11
CA LEU A 67 -11.95 -1.57 -1.22
C LEU A 67 -12.04 -2.73 -0.23
N ARG A 68 -13.20 -2.92 0.42
CA ARG A 68 -13.43 -4.06 1.33
C ARG A 68 -13.29 -5.40 0.61
N LYS A 69 -13.82 -5.50 -0.61
CA LYS A 69 -13.72 -6.71 -1.45
C LYS A 69 -12.27 -6.99 -1.88
N ILE A 70 -11.52 -5.95 -2.25
CA ILE A 70 -10.08 -6.07 -2.56
C ILE A 70 -9.32 -6.55 -1.33
N GLU A 71 -9.63 -6.03 -0.15
CA GLU A 71 -8.97 -6.42 1.09
C GLU A 71 -9.27 -7.88 1.48
N SER A 72 -10.51 -8.35 1.30
CA SER A 72 -10.85 -9.76 1.53
C SER A 72 -10.13 -10.70 0.55
N LEU A 73 -10.12 -10.35 -0.74
CA LEU A 73 -9.36 -11.11 -1.75
C LEU A 73 -7.86 -11.10 -1.48
N LYS A 74 -7.30 -9.99 -0.99
CA LYS A 74 -5.88 -9.91 -0.61
C LYS A 74 -5.55 -10.84 0.56
N LYS A 75 -6.46 -10.98 1.54
CA LYS A 75 -6.32 -11.96 2.63
C LYS A 75 -6.35 -13.39 2.08
N GLU A 76 -7.28 -13.68 1.19
CA GLU A 76 -7.42 -15.01 0.57
C GLU A 76 -6.20 -15.38 -0.29
N VAL A 77 -5.69 -14.46 -1.11
CA VAL A 77 -4.44 -14.65 -1.87
C VAL A 77 -3.25 -14.87 -0.94
N ASN A 78 -3.18 -14.18 0.19
CA ASN A 78 -2.12 -14.41 1.18
C ASN A 78 -2.22 -15.81 1.80
N VAL A 79 -3.42 -16.29 2.12
CA VAL A 79 -3.65 -17.66 2.59
C VAL A 79 -3.19 -18.66 1.53
N LEU A 80 -3.62 -18.52 0.28
CA LEU A 80 -3.22 -19.39 -0.82
C LEU A 80 -1.71 -19.36 -1.09
N ARG A 81 -1.06 -18.19 -0.97
CA ARG A 81 0.41 -18.07 -1.07
C ARG A 81 1.11 -18.83 0.04
N VAL A 82 0.60 -18.74 1.27
CA VAL A 82 1.14 -19.48 2.41
C VAL A 82 0.95 -20.99 2.19
N GLU A 83 -0.24 -21.43 1.77
CA GLU A 83 -0.49 -22.83 1.42
C GLU A 83 0.41 -23.33 0.29
N SER A 84 0.60 -22.53 -0.77
CA SER A 84 1.51 -22.87 -1.86
C SER A 84 2.96 -22.97 -1.37
N ARG A 85 3.38 -22.09 -0.47
CA ARG A 85 4.72 -22.11 0.12
C ARG A 85 4.91 -23.31 1.05
N ILE A 86 3.86 -23.71 1.78
CA ILE A 86 3.82 -24.95 2.55
C ILE A 86 3.97 -26.14 1.60
N LYS A 87 3.19 -26.22 0.51
CA LYS A 87 3.30 -27.26 -0.52
C LYS A 87 4.69 -27.30 -1.16
N GLU A 88 5.30 -26.16 -1.45
CA GLU A 88 6.67 -26.09 -1.98
C GLU A 88 7.73 -26.53 -0.96
N ASN A 89 7.58 -26.12 0.30
CA ASN A 89 8.48 -26.54 1.38
C ASN A 89 8.37 -28.05 1.63
N GLN A 90 7.15 -28.59 1.58
CA GLN A 90 6.88 -30.03 1.54
C GLN A 90 7.63 -30.63 0.34
N PHE A 91 7.42 -30.13 -0.89
CA PHE A 91 8.11 -30.58 -2.12
C PHE A 91 9.64 -30.64 -1.99
N ARG A 92 10.25 -29.61 -1.40
CA ARG A 92 11.70 -29.53 -1.19
C ARG A 92 12.20 -30.50 -0.11
N ALA A 93 11.41 -30.75 0.94
CA ALA A 93 11.71 -31.77 1.93
C ALA A 93 11.68 -33.17 1.31
N PHE A 94 10.75 -33.44 0.39
CA PHE A 94 10.67 -34.70 -0.37
C PHE A 94 11.87 -34.94 -1.29
N LYS A 95 12.38 -33.92 -1.99
CA LYS A 95 13.53 -34.13 -2.90
C LYS A 95 14.80 -34.66 -2.21
N LYS A 96 14.91 -34.56 -0.88
CA LYS A 96 16.01 -35.12 -0.09
C LYS A 96 15.77 -36.56 0.39
N GLN A 97 14.58 -37.14 0.21
CA GLN A 97 14.23 -38.50 0.62
C GLN A 97 13.49 -39.19 -0.53
N LYS A 98 14.12 -40.16 -1.20
CA LYS A 98 13.53 -40.97 -2.29
C LYS A 98 12.38 -41.88 -1.77
N VAL A 99 11.26 -41.31 -1.35
CA VAL A 99 10.06 -42.06 -0.96
C VAL A 99 8.81 -41.22 -1.26
N GLU A 100 7.96 -41.68 -2.17
CA GLU A 100 6.51 -41.36 -2.18
C GLU A 100 5.82 -42.25 -1.13
N PRO A 101 4.80 -41.75 -0.40
CA PRO A 101 3.63 -41.11 -0.98
C PRO A 101 3.17 -39.82 -0.26
N VAL A 102 2.21 -39.14 -0.88
CA VAL A 102 1.36 -38.04 -0.37
C VAL A 102 1.40 -37.91 1.17
N ILE A 103 1.85 -36.75 1.68
CA ILE A 103 1.74 -36.41 3.11
C ILE A 103 0.24 -36.28 3.43
N ASP A 104 -0.34 -37.36 3.91
CA ASP A 104 -1.63 -37.38 4.60
C ASP A 104 -1.39 -37.08 6.10
N ILE A 105 -2.43 -36.65 6.82
CA ILE A 105 -2.47 -36.49 8.28
C ILE A 105 -1.87 -37.72 8.96
N LYS A 106 -2.08 -38.92 8.40
CA LYS A 106 -1.49 -40.19 8.84
C LYS A 106 0.05 -40.18 8.87
N TRP A 107 0.71 -39.58 7.88
CA TRP A 107 2.17 -39.45 7.85
C TRP A 107 2.68 -38.48 8.91
N ALA A 108 2.00 -37.34 9.09
CA ALA A 108 2.33 -36.37 10.14
C ALA A 108 2.19 -37.01 11.53
N LEU A 109 1.11 -37.75 11.78
CA LEU A 109 0.90 -38.51 13.01
C LEU A 109 2.01 -39.53 13.28
N LEU A 110 2.47 -40.27 12.25
CA LEU A 110 3.56 -41.24 12.38
C LEU A 110 4.93 -40.61 12.66
N LYS A 111 5.14 -39.34 12.31
CA LYS A 111 6.41 -38.62 12.52
C LYS A 111 6.42 -37.74 13.77
N ALA A 112 5.27 -37.53 14.39
CA ALA A 112 5.21 -36.92 15.71
C ALA A 112 5.92 -37.85 16.72
N LYS A 113 7.07 -37.43 17.23
CA LYS A 113 7.83 -38.17 18.26
C LYS A 113 7.19 -38.12 19.65
N SER A 114 6.02 -37.51 19.77
CA SER A 114 5.25 -37.26 20.99
C SER A 114 3.75 -37.25 20.64
N GLU A 115 2.87 -37.48 21.61
CA GLU A 115 1.43 -37.26 21.43
C GLU A 115 1.18 -35.85 20.87
N ILE A 116 0.38 -35.75 19.80
CA ILE A 116 0.01 -34.46 19.22
C ILE A 116 -1.01 -33.81 20.16
N SER A 117 -0.49 -32.99 21.05
CA SER A 117 -1.29 -32.03 21.80
C SER A 117 -1.41 -30.75 20.97
N PHE A 118 -2.64 -30.26 20.79
CA PHE A 118 -2.94 -28.95 20.19
C PHE A 118 -2.92 -27.81 21.21
N SER A 119 -2.39 -28.06 22.41
CA SER A 119 -2.25 -27.04 23.45
C SER A 119 -0.91 -26.31 23.35
N LEU A 120 -0.76 -25.21 24.09
CA LEU A 120 0.53 -24.52 24.16
C LEU A 120 1.61 -25.39 24.82
N TYR A 121 1.22 -26.27 25.74
CA TYR A 121 2.13 -27.00 26.60
C TYR A 121 2.31 -28.47 26.17
N PRO A 122 3.53 -29.03 26.32
CA PRO A 122 4.75 -28.38 26.81
C PRO A 122 5.30 -27.33 25.81
N PHE A 123 5.82 -26.20 26.33
CA PHE A 123 6.30 -25.07 25.51
C PHE A 123 7.69 -25.37 24.92
N GLU A 124 7.74 -26.31 23.99
CA GLU A 124 8.97 -26.80 23.38
C GLU A 124 9.06 -26.42 21.90
N TYR A 125 10.21 -25.86 21.49
CA TYR A 125 10.39 -25.36 20.13
C TYR A 125 10.13 -26.40 19.05
N ARG A 126 10.68 -27.62 19.18
CA ARG A 126 10.55 -28.66 18.16
C ARG A 126 9.09 -29.08 17.97
N ARG A 127 8.35 -29.23 19.07
CA ARG A 127 6.93 -29.58 19.07
C ARG A 127 6.08 -28.46 18.46
N LEU A 128 6.26 -27.23 18.91
CA LEU A 128 5.50 -26.08 18.42
C LEU A 128 5.83 -25.76 16.95
N LYS A 129 7.08 -25.97 16.53
CA LYS A 129 7.49 -25.87 15.13
C LYS A 129 6.83 -26.94 14.28
N PHE A 130 6.79 -28.18 14.76
CA PHE A 130 6.06 -29.25 14.10
C PHE A 130 4.56 -28.89 13.97
N LEU A 131 3.95 -28.37 15.03
CA LEU A 131 2.56 -27.92 15.00
C LEU A 131 2.35 -26.81 13.96
N LYS A 132 3.23 -25.80 13.91
CA LYS A 132 3.15 -24.73 12.89
C LYS A 132 3.31 -25.27 11.46
N ASP A 133 4.26 -26.17 11.25
CA ASP A 133 4.63 -26.66 9.91
C ASP A 133 3.57 -27.60 9.32
N PHE A 134 2.86 -28.38 10.15
CA PHE A 134 1.90 -29.41 9.71
C PHE A 134 0.44 -29.12 10.08
N PHE A 135 0.19 -28.34 11.14
CA PHE A 135 -1.13 -28.01 11.69
C PHE A 135 -1.25 -26.50 11.91
N TYR A 136 -0.98 -25.73 10.85
CA TYR A 136 -0.88 -24.28 10.92
C TYR A 136 -2.15 -23.62 11.49
N HIS A 137 -3.33 -24.12 11.10
CA HIS A 137 -4.61 -23.60 11.59
C HIS A 137 -4.72 -23.72 13.11
N ASP A 138 -4.46 -24.90 13.67
CA ASP A 138 -4.49 -25.15 15.11
C ASP A 138 -3.40 -24.37 15.85
N PHE A 139 -2.20 -24.28 15.27
CA PHE A 139 -1.13 -23.43 15.81
C PHE A 139 -1.56 -21.96 15.91
N CYS A 140 -2.27 -21.45 14.90
CA CYS A 140 -2.81 -20.11 14.88
C CYS A 140 -3.93 -19.89 15.91
N GLN A 141 -4.57 -20.93 16.42
CA GLN A 141 -5.59 -20.84 17.49
C GLN A 141 -5.00 -20.80 18.91
N LEU A 142 -3.72 -21.12 19.11
CA LEU A 142 -3.06 -21.03 20.42
C LEU A 142 -3.23 -19.62 21.04
N ASP A 143 -3.50 -19.52 22.34
CA ASP A 143 -3.74 -18.22 22.98
C ASP A 143 -2.50 -17.31 22.94
N SER A 144 -2.60 -16.19 22.22
CA SER A 144 -1.54 -15.17 22.10
C SER A 144 -1.09 -14.62 23.46
N LYS A 145 -1.99 -14.48 24.45
CA LYS A 145 -1.65 -13.97 25.80
C LYS A 145 -0.76 -14.95 26.55
N LEU A 146 -1.08 -16.25 26.47
CA LEU A 146 -0.26 -17.30 27.08
C LEU A 146 1.09 -17.41 26.38
N VAL A 147 1.12 -17.34 25.04
CA VAL A 147 2.37 -17.32 24.27
C VAL A 147 3.25 -16.14 24.70
N ILE A 148 2.69 -14.94 24.80
CA ILE A 148 3.42 -13.74 25.25
C ILE A 148 3.98 -13.94 26.66
N LYS A 149 3.16 -14.46 27.59
CA LYS A 149 3.57 -14.72 28.97
C LYS A 149 4.74 -15.70 29.03
N GLU A 150 4.69 -16.80 28.28
CA GLU A 150 5.78 -17.76 28.20
C GLU A 150 7.03 -17.12 27.58
N MET A 151 6.91 -16.49 26.42
CA MET A 151 8.04 -15.89 25.72
C MET A 151 8.79 -14.83 26.56
N LYS A 152 8.08 -14.08 27.42
CA LYS A 152 8.72 -13.12 28.34
C LYS A 152 9.77 -13.76 29.24
N GLN A 153 9.59 -15.02 29.62
CA GLN A 153 10.54 -15.76 30.47
C GLN A 153 11.85 -16.09 29.73
N TRP A 154 11.82 -16.12 28.40
CA TRP A 154 12.97 -16.51 27.56
C TRP A 154 13.81 -15.33 27.09
N ILE A 155 13.44 -14.07 27.39
CA ILE A 155 14.15 -12.87 26.92
C ILE A 155 15.64 -12.90 27.30
N SER A 156 15.97 -13.42 28.48
CA SER A 156 17.37 -13.58 28.94
C SER A 156 18.16 -14.58 28.09
N ARG A 157 17.48 -15.59 27.53
CA ARG A 157 18.02 -16.58 26.58
C ARG A 157 17.67 -16.16 25.15
N PHE A 158 18.31 -15.08 24.72
CA PHE A 158 17.88 -14.34 23.52
C PHE A 158 17.87 -15.18 22.22
N LYS A 159 18.77 -16.17 22.09
CA LYS A 159 18.79 -17.07 20.92
C LYS A 159 17.51 -17.88 20.81
N GLU A 160 17.14 -18.54 21.90
CA GLU A 160 15.92 -19.33 22.03
C GLU A 160 14.68 -18.44 21.89
N PHE A 161 14.71 -17.25 22.49
CA PHE A 161 13.66 -16.25 22.33
C PHE A 161 13.43 -15.87 20.86
N VAL A 162 14.49 -15.60 20.09
CA VAL A 162 14.36 -15.28 18.65
C VAL A 162 13.79 -16.47 17.87
N GLU A 163 14.16 -17.70 18.23
CA GLU A 163 13.57 -18.91 17.63
C GLU A 163 12.07 -19.00 17.84
N PHE A 164 11.61 -18.82 19.09
CA PHE A 164 10.20 -18.78 19.41
C PHE A 164 9.48 -17.58 18.79
N TYR A 165 10.13 -16.42 18.72
CA TYR A 165 9.58 -15.24 18.09
C TYR A 165 9.33 -15.46 16.60
N ILE A 166 10.30 -16.00 15.87
CA ILE A 166 10.14 -16.35 14.44
C ILE A 166 9.00 -17.37 14.26
N LEU A 167 8.82 -18.25 15.24
CA LEU A 167 7.74 -19.22 15.21
C LEU A 167 6.37 -18.57 15.40
N PHE A 168 6.20 -17.69 16.37
CA PHE A 168 4.89 -17.11 16.74
C PHE A 168 4.55 -15.76 16.13
N SER A 169 5.50 -15.11 15.44
CA SER A 169 5.31 -13.80 14.80
C SER A 169 4.19 -13.74 13.77
N CYS A 170 3.68 -14.88 13.30
CA CYS A 170 2.49 -14.91 12.45
C CYS A 170 1.23 -14.43 13.18
N LYS A 171 1.27 -14.35 14.52
CA LYS A 171 0.23 -13.74 15.36
C LYS A 171 0.56 -12.27 15.57
N ALA A 172 -0.39 -11.39 15.22
CA ALA A 172 -0.17 -9.94 15.24
C ALA A 172 0.16 -9.39 16.63
N GLU A 173 -0.44 -9.96 17.69
CA GLU A 173 -0.21 -9.52 19.07
C GLU A 173 1.22 -9.86 19.52
N VAL A 174 1.68 -11.08 19.21
CA VAL A 174 3.05 -11.52 19.52
C VAL A 174 4.07 -10.71 18.74
N PHE A 175 3.78 -10.42 17.46
CA PHE A 175 4.61 -9.54 16.65
C PHE A 175 4.76 -8.17 17.31
N LYS A 176 3.65 -7.50 17.62
CA LYS A 176 3.64 -6.14 18.20
C LYS A 176 4.37 -6.07 19.54
N GLU A 177 4.18 -7.07 20.40
CA GLU A 177 4.79 -7.10 21.73
C GLU A 177 6.33 -7.17 21.68
N PHE A 178 6.89 -7.92 20.73
CA PHE A 178 8.31 -8.28 20.77
C PHE A 178 9.16 -7.75 19.62
N PHE A 179 8.57 -7.23 18.55
CA PHE A 179 9.34 -6.81 17.37
C PHE A 179 10.40 -5.75 17.68
N HIS A 180 10.06 -4.76 18.51
CA HIS A 180 11.01 -3.77 19.02
C HIS A 180 12.22 -4.44 19.71
N THR A 181 11.96 -5.34 20.65
CA THR A 181 13.00 -6.08 21.39
C THR A 181 13.91 -6.89 20.47
N VAL A 182 13.33 -7.49 19.42
CA VAL A 182 14.07 -8.27 18.43
C VAL A 182 14.97 -7.37 17.59
N LEU A 183 14.52 -6.17 17.24
CA LEU A 183 15.28 -5.22 16.42
C LEU A 183 16.40 -4.49 17.16
N VAL A 184 16.16 -4.07 18.40
CA VAL A 184 17.17 -3.35 19.20
C VAL A 184 18.41 -4.21 19.45
N ASN A 185 18.21 -5.51 19.66
CA ASN A 185 19.32 -6.43 19.77
C ASN A 185 19.97 -6.65 18.39
N GLN A 186 21.30 -6.60 18.29
CA GLN A 186 22.00 -6.74 16.99
C GLN A 186 22.38 -8.20 16.65
N MET A 187 22.25 -9.13 17.59
CA MET A 187 22.61 -10.54 17.40
C MET A 187 21.69 -11.22 16.38
N PHE A 188 22.19 -12.28 15.72
CA PHE A 188 21.40 -13.12 14.80
C PHE A 188 20.80 -12.36 13.60
N SER A 189 21.56 -11.44 13.01
CA SER A 189 21.14 -10.62 11.86
C SER A 189 20.62 -11.44 10.68
N GLU A 190 21.30 -12.53 10.31
CA GLU A 190 20.87 -13.41 9.21
C GLU A 190 19.45 -13.94 9.39
N ARG A 191 19.13 -14.46 10.59
CA ARG A 191 17.78 -14.96 10.89
C ARG A 191 16.73 -13.86 10.91
N LYS A 192 17.10 -12.65 11.36
CA LYS A 192 16.21 -11.48 11.33
C LYS A 192 15.95 -11.04 9.88
N ILE A 193 16.93 -11.10 9.01
CA ILE A 193 16.76 -10.77 7.59
C ILE A 193 15.86 -11.80 6.88
N GLU A 194 16.09 -13.09 7.11
CA GLU A 194 15.19 -14.15 6.62
C GLU A 194 13.75 -13.90 7.07
N PHE A 195 13.58 -13.51 8.32
CA PHE A 195 12.30 -13.20 8.91
C PHE A 195 11.62 -11.97 8.28
N PHE A 196 12.34 -10.88 8.03
CA PHE A 196 11.84 -9.69 7.32
C PHE A 196 11.26 -10.05 5.94
N ASN A 197 11.86 -11.03 5.26
CA ASN A 197 11.36 -11.51 3.98
C ASN A 197 10.03 -12.28 4.08
N THR A 198 9.58 -12.67 5.27
CA THR A 198 8.35 -13.46 5.47
C THR A 198 7.17 -12.67 6.02
N LEU A 199 7.41 -11.58 6.75
CA LEU A 199 6.33 -10.83 7.38
C LEU A 199 5.59 -9.88 6.44
N PRO A 200 4.34 -9.48 6.76
CA PRO A 200 3.66 -8.40 6.06
C PRO A 200 4.43 -7.08 6.14
N VAL A 201 4.59 -6.39 5.01
CA VAL A 201 5.29 -5.09 4.96
C VAL A 201 4.61 -4.06 5.87
N ASP A 202 3.27 -4.07 5.90
CA ASP A 202 2.46 -3.16 6.71
C ASP A 202 2.66 -3.35 8.23
N TRP A 203 3.10 -4.54 8.67
CA TRP A 203 3.40 -4.79 10.07
C TRP A 203 4.77 -4.24 10.45
N ILE A 204 5.76 -4.46 9.59
CA ILE A 204 7.13 -3.97 9.80
C ILE A 204 7.17 -2.44 9.77
N LEU A 205 6.51 -1.84 8.77
CA LEU A 205 6.51 -0.40 8.54
C LEU A 205 5.24 0.25 9.10
N ASN A 206 4.90 -0.05 10.36
CA ASN A 206 3.72 0.52 11.00
C ASN A 206 3.89 2.04 11.25
N PHE A 207 3.37 2.88 10.36
CA PHE A 207 3.51 4.36 10.40
C PHE A 207 2.93 5.04 11.63
N ASN A 208 2.11 4.34 12.41
CA ASN A 208 1.55 4.90 13.63
C ASN A 208 2.58 4.97 14.78
N ASP A 209 3.78 4.40 14.59
CA ASP A 209 4.87 4.41 15.58
C ASP A 209 6.17 4.91 14.94
N GLU A 210 6.45 6.20 15.09
CA GLU A 210 7.65 6.85 14.56
C GLU A 210 8.95 6.20 15.07
N ARG A 211 8.97 5.73 16.32
CA ARG A 211 10.16 5.10 16.90
C ARG A 211 10.48 3.79 16.20
N MET A 212 9.44 3.01 15.88
CA MET A 212 9.59 1.78 15.13
C MET A 212 10.07 2.03 13.70
N VAL A 213 9.59 3.08 13.04
CA VAL A 213 10.07 3.48 11.70
C VAL A 213 11.56 3.81 11.72
N VAL A 214 12.02 4.57 12.71
CA VAL A 214 13.45 4.90 12.87
C VAL A 214 14.28 3.63 13.08
N LEU A 215 13.86 2.74 13.98
CA LEU A 215 14.58 1.48 14.23
C LEU A 215 14.66 0.57 13.01
N VAL A 216 13.57 0.46 12.24
CA VAL A 216 13.56 -0.32 11.00
C VAL A 216 14.48 0.32 9.97
N LYS A 217 14.45 1.65 9.82
CA LYS A 217 15.34 2.37 8.90
C LYS A 217 16.81 2.14 9.26
N ASP A 218 17.18 2.29 10.52
CA ASP A 218 18.54 2.06 10.99
C ASP A 218 19.00 0.61 10.77
N TYR A 219 18.09 -0.34 10.97
CA TYR A 219 18.38 -1.76 10.74
C TYR A 219 18.59 -2.05 9.25
N VAL A 220 17.75 -1.48 8.39
CA VAL A 220 17.85 -1.62 6.93
C VAL A 220 19.14 -0.96 6.42
N ASP A 221 19.47 0.23 6.89
CA ASP A 221 20.69 0.96 6.50
C ASP A 221 21.96 0.13 6.78
N LYS A 222 22.02 -0.56 7.93
CA LYS A 222 23.15 -1.44 8.28
C LYS A 222 23.21 -2.74 7.47
N ASN A 223 22.07 -3.23 6.97
CA ASN A 223 21.95 -4.58 6.39
C ASN A 223 21.44 -4.61 4.93
N PHE A 224 21.34 -3.46 4.26
CA PHE A 224 20.62 -3.30 2.99
C PHE A 224 21.06 -4.28 1.89
N ARG A 225 22.37 -4.60 1.85
CA ARG A 225 22.95 -5.55 0.89
C ARG A 225 22.32 -6.94 0.99
N GLN A 226 22.01 -7.38 2.20
CA GLN A 226 21.39 -8.68 2.48
C GLN A 226 19.84 -8.58 2.44
N MET A 227 19.29 -7.37 2.58
CA MET A 227 17.85 -7.09 2.59
C MET A 227 17.27 -6.74 1.22
N ILE A 228 17.98 -6.98 0.11
CA ILE A 228 17.51 -6.69 -1.26
C ILE A 228 16.12 -7.28 -1.54
N PHE A 229 15.86 -8.51 -1.07
CA PHE A 229 14.54 -9.15 -1.25
C PHE A 229 13.43 -8.44 -0.48
N PHE A 230 13.71 -8.00 0.75
CA PHE A 230 12.76 -7.21 1.53
C PHE A 230 12.48 -5.87 0.86
N LEU A 231 13.51 -5.15 0.42
CA LEU A 231 13.35 -3.89 -0.31
C LEU A 231 12.53 -4.07 -1.60
N HIS A 232 12.75 -5.16 -2.33
CA HIS A 232 11.95 -5.49 -3.50
C HIS A 232 10.48 -5.75 -3.14
N ARG A 233 10.19 -6.39 -2.00
CA ARG A 233 8.82 -6.54 -1.51
C ARG A 233 8.18 -5.21 -1.16
N VAL A 234 8.94 -4.27 -0.57
CA VAL A 234 8.45 -2.92 -0.29
C VAL A 234 8.07 -2.21 -1.59
N VAL A 235 8.94 -2.27 -2.62
CA VAL A 235 8.64 -1.71 -3.95
C VAL A 235 7.35 -2.28 -4.54
N GLU A 236 7.16 -3.61 -4.43
CA GLU A 236 6.01 -4.30 -4.99
C GLU A 236 4.70 -4.05 -4.23
N GLU A 237 4.75 -4.05 -2.90
CA GLU A 237 3.55 -3.97 -2.06
C GLU A 237 3.19 -2.51 -1.69
N ARG A 238 4.19 -1.65 -1.46
CA ARG A 238 4.08 -0.30 -0.89
C ARG A 238 5.20 0.63 -1.39
N PRO A 239 5.26 0.98 -2.68
CA PRO A 239 6.39 1.70 -3.28
C PRO A 239 6.68 3.07 -2.64
N PHE A 240 5.64 3.77 -2.19
CA PHE A 240 5.79 5.07 -1.52
C PHE A 240 6.62 5.01 -0.22
N LEU A 241 6.70 3.83 0.42
CA LEU A 241 7.47 3.62 1.65
C LEU A 241 8.95 3.52 1.44
N LEU A 242 9.37 3.28 0.20
CA LEU A 242 10.78 3.17 -0.11
C LEU A 242 11.54 4.46 0.23
N ASN A 243 10.92 5.62 0.00
CA ASN A 243 11.50 6.93 0.36
C ASN A 243 11.72 7.13 1.87
N VAL A 244 11.04 6.34 2.71
CA VAL A 244 11.21 6.39 4.17
C VAL A 244 12.39 5.54 4.61
N ILE A 245 12.52 4.33 4.04
CA ILE A 245 13.48 3.31 4.49
C ILE A 245 14.80 3.30 3.71
N MET A 246 14.84 3.90 2.52
CA MET A 246 15.99 3.85 1.62
C MET A 246 16.52 5.26 1.38
N THR A 247 17.85 5.41 1.46
CA THR A 247 18.54 6.66 1.14
C THR A 247 19.06 6.64 -0.31
N LYS A 248 19.49 7.80 -0.81
CA LYS A 248 20.10 7.89 -2.14
C LYS A 248 21.44 7.16 -2.19
N GLU A 249 22.18 7.20 -1.10
CA GLU A 249 23.47 6.51 -0.93
C GLU A 249 23.28 5.00 -1.02
N MET A 250 22.26 4.45 -0.34
CA MET A 250 21.90 3.03 -0.46
C MET A 250 21.52 2.67 -1.89
N PHE A 251 20.76 3.52 -2.58
CA PHE A 251 20.39 3.30 -3.98
C PHE A 251 21.62 3.26 -4.88
N ASN A 252 22.55 4.20 -4.71
CA ASN A 252 23.81 4.23 -5.47
C ASN A 252 24.59 2.94 -5.30
N GLU A 253 24.72 2.46 -4.05
CA GLU A 253 25.42 1.23 -3.76
C GLU A 253 24.71 0.01 -4.35
N VAL A 254 23.39 -0.07 -4.26
CA VAL A 254 22.61 -1.14 -4.90
C VAL A 254 22.74 -1.09 -6.43
N ALA A 255 22.70 0.09 -7.05
CA ALA A 255 22.83 0.22 -8.50
C ALA A 255 24.20 -0.23 -9.02
N LYS A 256 25.26 -0.02 -8.25
CA LYS A 256 26.61 -0.54 -8.55
C LYS A 256 26.73 -2.05 -8.37
N MET A 257 25.84 -2.70 -7.61
CA MET A 257 25.90 -4.14 -7.41
C MET A 257 25.52 -4.89 -8.69
N ASN A 258 26.49 -5.59 -9.29
CA ASN A 258 26.23 -6.45 -10.44
C ASN A 258 25.58 -7.80 -10.07
N THR A 259 24.56 -7.79 -9.22
CA THR A 259 23.80 -9.00 -8.85
C THR A 259 22.42 -8.99 -9.52
N LYS A 260 21.86 -10.19 -9.75
CA LYS A 260 20.51 -10.33 -10.32
C LYS A 260 19.44 -9.69 -9.42
N GLY A 261 19.60 -9.80 -8.09
CA GLY A 261 18.69 -9.23 -7.11
C GLY A 261 18.71 -7.70 -7.14
N ALA A 262 19.90 -7.10 -7.14
CA ALA A 262 20.07 -5.65 -7.19
C ALA A 262 19.49 -5.06 -8.48
N ARG A 263 19.80 -5.64 -9.65
CA ARG A 263 19.23 -5.19 -10.93
C ARG A 263 17.71 -5.24 -10.95
N ARG A 264 17.10 -6.31 -10.43
CA ARG A 264 15.63 -6.41 -10.30
C ARG A 264 15.06 -5.34 -9.37
N LEU A 265 15.73 -5.07 -8.25
CA LEU A 265 15.33 -4.03 -7.33
C LEU A 265 15.37 -2.66 -8.00
N VAL A 266 16.49 -2.30 -8.64
CA VAL A 266 16.64 -1.02 -9.38
C VAL A 266 15.54 -0.86 -10.43
N ALA A 267 15.31 -1.88 -11.27
CA ALA A 267 14.26 -1.85 -12.28
C ALA A 267 12.86 -1.65 -11.66
N GLY A 268 12.58 -2.34 -10.55
CA GLY A 268 11.31 -2.18 -9.82
C GLY A 268 11.12 -0.76 -9.27
N ILE A 269 12.19 -0.18 -8.70
CA ILE A 269 12.20 1.20 -8.20
C ILE A 269 11.90 2.19 -9.33
N CYS A 270 12.59 2.02 -10.47
CA CYS A 270 12.44 2.90 -11.62
C CYS A 270 11.01 2.87 -12.18
N LYS A 271 10.41 1.67 -12.30
CA LYS A 271 9.04 1.50 -12.83
C LYS A 271 7.93 2.00 -11.91
N ARG A 272 8.18 2.15 -10.61
CA ARG A 272 7.16 2.48 -9.61
C ARG A 272 7.32 3.88 -8.98
N GLY A 273 7.99 4.78 -9.69
CA GLY A 273 8.09 6.20 -9.29
C GLY A 273 9.29 6.56 -8.43
N GLY A 274 10.39 5.81 -8.52
CA GLY A 274 11.65 6.06 -7.79
C GLY A 274 12.51 7.21 -8.32
N MET A 275 11.92 8.21 -8.99
CA MET A 275 12.66 9.35 -9.57
C MET A 275 13.46 10.12 -8.51
N SER A 276 13.01 10.13 -7.26
CA SER A 276 13.69 10.73 -6.11
C SER A 276 15.11 10.18 -5.87
N PHE A 277 15.37 8.94 -6.28
CA PHE A 277 16.64 8.26 -6.08
C PHE A 277 17.63 8.45 -7.23
N VAL A 278 17.16 8.71 -8.45
CA VAL A 278 18.03 8.86 -9.63
C VAL A 278 18.48 10.30 -9.78
N ASN A 279 19.78 10.50 -9.96
CA ASN A 279 20.38 11.82 -10.15
C ASN A 279 21.64 11.71 -11.06
N HIS A 280 22.30 12.84 -11.28
CA HIS A 280 23.49 12.92 -12.12
C HIS A 280 24.68 12.07 -11.62
N THR A 281 24.71 11.63 -10.35
CA THR A 281 25.82 10.84 -9.81
C THR A 281 25.65 9.34 -9.99
N ASN A 282 24.44 8.87 -10.31
CA ASN A 282 24.12 7.44 -10.39
C ASN A 282 23.44 6.99 -11.68
N LEU A 283 23.07 7.92 -12.57
CA LEU A 283 22.38 7.64 -13.82
C LEU A 283 23.13 6.63 -14.71
N GLN A 284 24.47 6.66 -14.69
CA GLN A 284 25.34 5.74 -15.42
C GLN A 284 25.26 4.27 -14.94
N TYR A 285 24.74 4.03 -13.74
CA TYR A 285 24.56 2.67 -13.19
C TYR A 285 23.16 2.11 -13.46
N VAL A 286 22.24 2.91 -14.00
CA VAL A 286 20.86 2.50 -14.28
C VAL A 286 20.73 2.12 -15.75
N ALA A 287 20.06 1.00 -16.04
CA ALA A 287 19.86 0.56 -17.41
C ALA A 287 19.01 1.58 -18.20
N GLN A 288 19.30 1.74 -19.50
CA GLN A 288 18.57 2.69 -20.34
C GLN A 288 17.05 2.46 -20.33
N ASP A 289 16.59 1.21 -20.34
CA ASP A 289 15.16 0.89 -20.30
C ASP A 289 14.49 1.34 -18.99
N ASP A 290 15.23 1.29 -17.88
CA ASP A 290 14.74 1.75 -16.58
C ASP A 290 14.73 3.29 -16.50
N LEU A 291 15.71 3.96 -17.12
CA LEU A 291 15.70 5.42 -17.28
C LEU A 291 14.54 5.88 -18.19
N LYS A 292 14.27 5.16 -19.28
CA LYS A 292 13.10 5.39 -20.14
C LYS A 292 11.80 5.26 -19.34
N ALA A 293 11.71 4.28 -18.45
CA ALA A 293 10.54 4.11 -17.59
C ALA A 293 10.33 5.26 -16.60
N ILE A 294 11.41 5.89 -16.11
CA ILE A 294 11.34 7.04 -15.20
C ILE A 294 10.97 8.32 -15.94
N TYR A 295 11.68 8.64 -17.03
CA TYR A 295 11.59 9.94 -17.70
C TYR A 295 10.57 9.96 -18.84
N GLY A 296 10.08 8.79 -19.29
CA GLY A 296 9.06 8.68 -20.32
C GLY A 296 9.44 9.44 -21.59
N SER A 297 8.57 10.37 -22.00
CA SER A 297 8.77 11.22 -23.18
C SER A 297 9.88 12.27 -23.01
N GLN A 298 10.36 12.52 -21.79
CA GLN A 298 11.48 13.42 -21.51
C GLN A 298 12.84 12.71 -21.62
N TYR A 299 12.86 11.41 -21.87
CA TYR A 299 14.10 10.69 -22.10
C TYR A 299 14.64 10.97 -23.50
N PHE A 300 15.82 11.55 -23.60
CA PHE A 300 16.55 11.74 -24.85
C PHE A 300 17.88 10.99 -24.81
N GLU A 301 18.07 10.07 -25.76
CA GLU A 301 19.29 9.30 -25.89
C GLU A 301 20.33 10.12 -26.68
N VAL A 302 21.37 10.59 -25.99
CA VAL A 302 22.51 11.19 -26.68
C VAL A 302 23.40 10.05 -27.16
N LYS A 303 23.22 9.62 -28.41
CA LYS A 303 24.21 8.79 -29.10
C LYS A 303 25.46 9.66 -29.33
N LEU A 304 26.43 9.58 -28.43
CA LEU A 304 27.78 10.04 -28.72
C LEU A 304 28.34 9.08 -29.77
N GLY A 305 28.26 9.50 -31.04
CA GLY A 305 28.94 8.84 -32.15
C GLY A 305 30.44 9.00 -31.98
N PHE A 306 31.05 8.11 -31.19
CA PHE A 306 32.45 7.76 -31.38
C PHE A 306 32.47 6.44 -32.12
N GLU A 307 32.40 6.53 -33.45
CA GLU A 307 33.11 5.56 -34.29
C GLU A 307 34.60 5.89 -34.12
N LEU A 308 35.31 5.08 -33.33
CA LEU A 308 36.73 4.74 -33.45
C LEU A 308 37.09 3.62 -32.46
#